data_AF-A0A7C7VAT5-F1
#
_entry.id   AF-A0A7C7VAT5-F1
#
_cell.length_a   1.000
_cell.length_b   1.000
_cell.length_c   1.000
_cell.angle_alpha   90.00
_cell.angle_beta   90.00
_cell.angle_gamma   90.00
#
_symmetry.space_group_name_H-M   'P 1'
#
loop_
_entity.id
_entity.type
_entity.pdbx_description
1 polymer ?
#
loop_
_entity_poly.entity_id
_entity_poly.type
_entity_poly.pdbx_seq_one_letter_code
_entity_poly.pdbx_strand_id
1 'polypeptide(L)'
;MVEVEKQIKEGLTFDDVLLIPQYSEVLPHEVDVSTYLTKKIKLNIPIVSAAMDTVTEARLAIALAREGGIGIIHRNLPIKKQAEEVEKVKKSESGMIINPVVVKPDTKVKEALDIMAKYKISGVPVVNEKNKLVGILTNRDLRFIRTEDYVKPVSEFMTKENLITAREGITLDEAEEIFRKYKIEKLPIVDNQGRIKGLITIKDIVKRRKYPNACKDELGRLRVGAAVGTGEETVDRVSALVEVGVDVIVVDTAHGHSKRVLETVEKIKNLFPDLDVIAGNVATPEGTKALIEAGADAVKVGVGPGSICTTGIVAGVGVPQLTAI
;
A
#
# COMPACT_ATOMS: atom_id res chain seq x y z
N MET A 1 53.74 10.53 22.79
CA MET A 1 52.55 9.66 22.93
C MET A 1 51.43 10.57 23.35
N VAL A 2 50.63 11.02 22.39
CA VAL A 2 49.52 11.94 22.65
C VAL A 2 48.38 11.10 23.24
N GLU A 3 47.88 11.51 24.40
CA GLU A 3 46.72 10.94 25.10
C GLU A 3 45.57 10.70 24.13
N VAL A 4 45.35 9.45 23.77
CA VAL A 4 44.12 8.98 23.14
C VAL A 4 43.26 8.39 24.25
N GLU A 5 42.96 9.17 25.28
CA GLU A 5 41.76 8.94 26.09
C GLU A 5 40.56 9.55 25.36
N LYS A 6 40.31 9.08 24.12
CA LYS A 6 38.96 9.16 23.58
C LYS A 6 38.15 8.18 24.42
N GLN A 7 37.32 8.70 25.34
CA GLN A 7 36.33 7.91 26.06
C GLN A 7 35.64 6.97 25.08
N ILE A 8 35.88 5.67 25.25
CA ILE A 8 35.20 4.62 24.50
C ILE A 8 33.74 4.72 24.92
N LYS A 9 32.86 5.01 23.96
CA LYS A 9 31.43 5.09 24.24
C LYS A 9 30.90 3.68 24.46
N GLU A 10 30.26 3.46 25.60
CA GLU A 10 29.52 2.24 25.89
C GLU A 10 28.18 2.24 25.14
N GLY A 11 27.66 1.05 24.84
CA GLY A 11 26.36 0.86 24.21
C GLY A 11 25.74 -0.46 24.66
N LEU A 12 24.42 -0.49 24.68
CA LEU A 12 23.59 -1.61 25.11
C LEU A 12 22.73 -2.10 23.95
N THR A 13 22.47 -3.41 23.92
CA THR A 13 21.50 -4.06 23.05
C THR A 13 20.30 -4.57 23.85
N PHE A 14 19.36 -5.24 23.19
CA PHE A 14 18.10 -5.69 23.82
C PHE A 14 18.32 -6.70 24.95
N ASP A 15 19.28 -7.62 24.81
CA ASP A 15 19.55 -8.66 25.81
C ASP A 15 20.27 -8.12 27.05
N ASP A 16 20.78 -6.88 27.01
CA ASP A 16 21.49 -6.26 28.14
C ASP A 16 20.53 -5.64 29.18
N VAL A 17 19.24 -5.53 28.89
CA VAL A 17 18.27 -4.80 29.73
C VAL A 17 16.97 -5.57 29.96
N LEU A 18 16.26 -5.21 31.03
CA LEU A 18 14.89 -5.65 31.32
C LEU A 18 14.00 -4.43 31.64
N LEU A 19 12.72 -4.50 31.30
CA LEU A 19 11.73 -3.50 31.71
C LEU A 19 11.25 -3.78 33.14
N ILE A 20 11.17 -2.73 33.97
CA ILE A 20 10.69 -2.82 35.36
C ILE A 20 9.15 -2.77 35.35
N PRO A 21 8.44 -3.77 35.91
CA PRO A 21 6.99 -3.71 36.05
C PRO A 21 6.52 -2.50 36.85
N GLN A 22 5.40 -1.89 36.44
CA GLN A 22 4.77 -0.74 37.11
C GLN A 22 3.29 -1.03 37.40
N TYR A 23 2.66 -0.22 38.25
CA TYR A 23 1.22 -0.28 38.48
C TYR A 23 0.45 -0.04 37.16
N SER A 24 -0.57 -0.86 36.90
CA SER A 24 -1.43 -0.75 35.72
C SER A 24 -2.89 -1.01 36.08
N GLU A 25 -3.78 -0.16 35.58
CA GLU A 25 -5.24 -0.35 35.65
C GLU A 25 -5.82 -0.86 34.33
N VAL A 26 -4.97 -0.99 33.30
CA VAL A 26 -5.36 -1.39 31.94
C VAL A 26 -5.04 -2.88 31.75
N LEU A 27 -5.97 -3.61 31.16
CA LEU A 27 -5.77 -5.01 30.77
C LEU A 27 -5.09 -5.09 29.40
N PRO A 28 -4.29 -6.13 29.12
CA PRO A 28 -3.53 -6.22 27.86
C PRO A 28 -4.35 -6.10 26.57
N HIS A 29 -5.61 -6.53 26.56
CA HIS A 29 -6.48 -6.48 25.38
C HIS A 29 -7.14 -5.10 25.16
N GLU A 30 -7.01 -4.19 26.13
CA GLU A 30 -7.52 -2.82 26.07
C GLU A 30 -6.46 -1.84 25.55
N VAL A 31 -5.21 -2.28 25.43
CA VAL A 31 -4.09 -1.46 24.98
C VAL A 31 -4.20 -1.16 23.49
N ASP A 32 -4.22 0.12 23.13
CA ASP A 32 -4.05 0.57 21.74
C ASP A 32 -2.57 0.48 21.35
N VAL A 33 -2.27 -0.42 20.43
CA VAL A 33 -0.91 -0.63 19.89
C VAL A 33 -0.67 0.12 18.57
N SER A 34 -1.61 0.98 18.17
CA SER A 34 -1.46 1.78 16.96
C SER A 34 -0.33 2.80 17.09
N THR A 35 0.33 3.09 15.97
CA THR A 35 1.49 4.00 15.94
C THR A 35 1.60 4.74 14.62
N TYR A 36 2.42 5.79 14.57
CA TYR A 36 2.71 6.53 13.36
C TYR A 36 4.04 6.07 12.77
N LEU A 37 4.01 5.59 11.52
CA LEU A 37 5.22 5.29 10.75
C LEU A 37 5.86 6.57 10.22
N THR A 38 5.01 7.48 9.74
CA THR A 38 5.34 8.84 9.31
C THR A 38 4.31 9.78 9.93
N LYS A 39 4.44 11.09 9.71
CA LYS A 39 3.43 12.06 10.17
C LYS A 39 2.02 11.81 9.59
N LYS A 40 1.91 11.18 8.41
CA LYS A 40 0.64 10.93 7.71
C LYS A 40 0.18 9.48 7.82
N ILE A 41 1.10 8.52 7.92
CA ILE A 41 0.79 7.09 7.87
C ILE A 41 0.69 6.53 9.29
N LYS A 42 -0.54 6.27 9.73
CA LYS A 42 -0.85 5.51 10.94
C LYS A 42 -0.93 4.02 10.62
N LEU A 43 -0.28 3.21 11.45
CA LEU A 43 -0.39 1.75 11.49
C LEU A 43 -1.26 1.32 12.68
N ASN A 44 -1.97 0.20 12.55
CA ASN A 44 -2.77 -0.36 13.63
C ASN A 44 -1.97 -1.32 14.53
N ILE A 45 -0.80 -1.78 14.07
CA ILE A 45 0.21 -2.46 14.87
C ILE A 45 1.61 -1.94 14.48
N PRO A 46 2.60 -1.93 15.39
CA PRO A 46 3.92 -1.34 15.12
C PRO A 46 4.83 -2.33 14.39
N ILE A 47 4.35 -2.95 13.30
CA ILE A 47 5.08 -3.98 12.55
C ILE A 47 5.24 -3.56 11.09
N VAL A 48 6.51 -3.48 10.67
CA VAL A 48 6.94 -3.19 9.29
C VAL A 48 7.79 -4.36 8.80
N SER A 49 7.44 -4.98 7.67
CA SER A 49 8.28 -6.07 7.13
C SER A 49 9.49 -5.53 6.37
N ALA A 50 10.63 -6.20 6.54
CA ALA A 50 11.90 -5.79 5.94
C ALA A 50 11.88 -5.85 4.41
N ALA A 51 12.56 -4.90 3.77
CA ALA A 51 12.67 -4.79 2.32
C ALA A 51 13.69 -5.77 1.70
N MET A 52 13.51 -7.05 1.98
CA MET A 52 14.38 -8.14 1.54
C MET A 52 13.62 -9.09 0.60
N ASP A 53 14.32 -9.62 -0.42
CA ASP A 53 13.75 -10.53 -1.43
C ASP A 53 13.21 -11.83 -0.85
N THR A 54 13.80 -12.31 0.24
CA THR A 54 13.36 -13.50 0.98
C THR A 54 12.23 -13.21 1.98
N VAL A 55 11.80 -11.96 2.13
CA VAL A 55 10.81 -11.55 3.12
C VAL A 55 9.57 -10.95 2.46
N THR A 56 9.71 -9.83 1.74
CA THR A 56 8.56 -8.99 1.39
C THR A 56 8.36 -8.80 -0.11
N GLU A 57 7.45 -9.61 -0.66
CA GLU A 57 6.73 -9.33 -1.91
C GLU A 57 5.23 -9.09 -1.62
N ALA A 58 4.39 -8.95 -2.65
CA ALA A 58 2.97 -8.62 -2.47
C ALA A 58 2.25 -9.58 -1.52
N ARG A 59 2.60 -10.87 -1.51
CA ARG A 59 1.95 -11.85 -0.63
C ARG A 59 2.07 -11.48 0.85
N LEU A 60 3.30 -11.18 1.31
CA LEU A 60 3.51 -10.79 2.70
C LEU A 60 2.97 -9.38 2.96
N ALA A 61 3.20 -8.44 2.04
CA ALA A 61 2.71 -7.07 2.21
C ALA A 61 1.19 -7.02 2.36
N ILE A 62 0.43 -7.80 1.58
CA ILE A 62 -1.03 -7.93 1.71
C ILE A 62 -1.40 -8.54 3.06
N ALA A 63 -0.72 -9.62 3.48
CA ALA A 63 -1.03 -10.29 4.74
C ALA A 63 -0.78 -9.36 5.94
N LEU A 64 0.38 -8.70 5.97
CA LEU A 64 0.74 -7.80 7.06
C LEU A 64 -0.14 -6.55 7.10
N ALA A 65 -0.45 -5.96 5.94
CA ALA A 65 -1.37 -4.82 5.88
C ALA A 65 -2.78 -5.19 6.37
N ARG A 66 -3.25 -6.43 6.16
CA ARG A 66 -4.54 -6.91 6.71
C ARG A 66 -4.54 -7.02 8.24
N GLU A 67 -3.42 -7.39 8.82
CA GLU A 67 -3.26 -7.46 10.29
C GLU A 67 -2.97 -6.09 10.91
N GLY A 68 -2.73 -5.06 10.10
CA GLY A 68 -2.59 -3.66 10.54
C GLY A 68 -1.19 -3.08 10.46
N GLY A 69 -0.22 -3.86 10.00
CA GLY A 69 1.14 -3.39 9.75
C GLY A 69 1.30 -2.84 8.32
N ILE A 70 2.53 -2.83 7.82
CA ILE A 70 2.81 -2.47 6.42
C ILE A 70 4.01 -3.26 5.90
N GLY A 71 3.94 -3.70 4.65
CA GLY A 71 5.07 -4.34 3.98
C GLY A 71 5.84 -3.38 3.10
N ILE A 72 7.18 -3.48 3.11
CA ILE A 72 8.07 -2.76 2.20
C ILE A 72 8.57 -3.70 1.11
N ILE A 73 8.11 -3.51 -0.13
CA ILE A 73 8.54 -4.31 -1.28
C ILE A 73 10.03 -4.05 -1.56
N HIS A 74 10.83 -5.12 -1.56
CA HIS A 74 12.26 -5.03 -1.81
C HIS A 74 12.60 -4.51 -3.22
N ARG A 75 13.82 -4.01 -3.39
CA ARG A 75 14.27 -3.40 -4.66
C ARG A 75 15.04 -4.34 -5.60
N ASN A 76 15.25 -5.59 -5.20
CA ASN A 76 15.94 -6.62 -5.99
C ASN A 76 15.04 -7.17 -7.13
N LEU A 77 14.42 -6.25 -7.87
CA LEU A 77 13.51 -6.48 -8.97
C LEU A 77 13.73 -5.39 -10.03
N PRO A 78 13.52 -5.69 -11.33
CA PRO A 78 13.34 -4.67 -12.34
C PRO A 78 12.24 -3.68 -11.94
N ILE A 79 12.36 -2.41 -12.32
CA ILE A 79 11.42 -1.33 -11.94
C ILE A 79 9.96 -1.75 -12.16
N LYS A 80 9.66 -2.25 -13.36
CA LYS A 80 8.32 -2.72 -13.73
C LYS A 80 7.81 -3.83 -12.80
N LYS A 81 8.66 -4.78 -12.43
CA LYS A 81 8.27 -5.90 -11.56
C LYS A 81 7.99 -5.44 -10.13
N GLN A 82 8.77 -4.51 -9.61
CA GLN A 82 8.51 -3.92 -8.31
C GLN A 82 7.18 -3.13 -8.30
N ALA A 83 6.91 -2.36 -9.36
CA ALA A 83 5.63 -1.67 -9.53
C ALA A 83 4.46 -2.66 -9.64
N GLU A 84 4.62 -3.79 -10.37
CA GLU A 84 3.61 -4.87 -10.42
C GLU A 84 3.33 -5.46 -9.02
N GLU A 85 4.34 -5.63 -8.17
CA GLU A 85 4.14 -6.09 -6.77
C GLU A 85 3.35 -5.08 -5.94
N VAL A 86 3.71 -3.79 -6.00
CA VAL A 86 2.94 -2.71 -5.33
C VAL A 86 1.50 -2.68 -5.82
N GLU A 87 1.30 -2.75 -7.13
CA GLU A 87 -0.02 -2.71 -7.76
C GLU A 87 -0.91 -3.87 -7.29
N LYS A 88 -0.34 -5.08 -7.15
CA LYS A 88 -1.05 -6.24 -6.56
C LYS A 88 -1.55 -5.95 -5.14
N VAL A 89 -0.76 -5.26 -4.32
CA VAL A 89 -1.18 -4.89 -2.96
C VAL A 89 -2.31 -3.87 -3.01
N LYS A 90 -2.15 -2.79 -3.78
CA LYS A 90 -3.17 -1.72 -3.91
C LYS A 90 -4.49 -2.22 -4.51
N LYS A 91 -4.45 -3.25 -5.37
CA LYS A 91 -5.64 -3.90 -5.96
C LYS A 91 -6.18 -5.07 -5.13
N SER A 92 -5.49 -5.50 -4.08
CA SER A 92 -5.92 -6.64 -3.25
C SER A 92 -7.23 -6.35 -2.54
N GLU A 93 -7.41 -5.12 -2.07
CA GLU A 93 -8.64 -4.59 -1.49
C GLU A 93 -8.82 -3.18 -1.99
N SER A 94 -10.04 -2.83 -2.38
CA SER A 94 -10.36 -1.46 -2.78
C SER A 94 -11.64 -1.11 -2.07
N GLY A 95 -11.63 -0.11 -1.19
CA GLY A 95 -12.86 0.36 -0.56
C GLY A 95 -13.86 0.78 -1.64
N MET A 96 -13.39 1.61 -2.58
CA MET A 96 -14.11 1.99 -3.79
C MET A 96 -13.15 1.92 -4.98
N ILE A 97 -13.58 1.26 -6.07
CA ILE A 97 -12.86 1.31 -7.35
C ILE A 97 -13.23 2.65 -8.00
N ILE A 98 -12.28 3.58 -8.07
CA ILE A 98 -12.42 4.86 -8.77
C ILE A 98 -12.21 4.65 -10.26
N ASN A 99 -13.03 5.30 -11.10
CA ASN A 99 -12.97 5.20 -12.56
C ASN A 99 -12.93 3.73 -13.03
N PRO A 100 -13.98 2.94 -12.73
CA PRO A 100 -14.02 1.54 -13.12
C PRO A 100 -13.92 1.40 -14.64
N VAL A 101 -13.34 0.28 -15.10
CA VAL A 101 -13.40 -0.09 -16.51
C VAL A 101 -14.87 -0.20 -16.92
N VAL A 102 -15.24 0.42 -18.02
CA VAL A 102 -16.62 0.43 -18.54
C VAL A 102 -16.66 -0.05 -19.98
N VAL A 103 -17.84 -0.48 -20.43
CA VAL A 103 -18.11 -0.83 -21.83
C VAL A 103 -19.30 -0.03 -22.35
N LYS A 104 -19.46 0.00 -23.67
CA LYS A 104 -20.59 0.63 -24.34
C LYS A 104 -21.72 -0.40 -24.56
N PRO A 105 -22.97 0.03 -24.78
CA PRO A 105 -24.09 -0.88 -24.95
C PRO A 105 -23.93 -1.78 -26.20
N ASP A 106 -23.31 -1.24 -27.25
CA ASP A 106 -23.03 -1.88 -28.54
C ASP A 106 -21.73 -2.70 -28.54
N THR A 107 -20.91 -2.62 -27.49
CA THR A 107 -19.74 -3.48 -27.31
C THR A 107 -20.16 -4.95 -27.40
N LYS A 108 -19.42 -5.75 -28.16
CA LYS A 108 -19.71 -7.18 -28.31
C LYS A 108 -19.48 -7.91 -27.00
N VAL A 109 -20.30 -8.91 -26.71
CA VAL A 109 -20.16 -9.76 -25.51
C VAL A 109 -18.75 -10.36 -25.40
N LYS A 110 -18.17 -10.82 -26.51
CA LYS A 110 -16.80 -11.35 -26.53
C LYS A 110 -15.76 -10.33 -26.06
N GLU A 111 -15.87 -9.09 -26.51
CA GLU A 111 -14.96 -8.02 -26.14
C GLU A 111 -15.10 -7.67 -24.65
N ALA A 112 -16.33 -7.60 -24.14
CA ALA A 112 -16.57 -7.42 -22.72
C ALA A 112 -16.00 -8.58 -21.87
N LEU A 113 -16.13 -9.83 -22.33
CA LEU A 113 -15.51 -11.00 -21.70
C LEU A 113 -13.98 -10.91 -21.68
N ASP A 114 -13.38 -10.48 -22.78
CA ASP A 114 -11.92 -10.33 -22.90
C ASP A 114 -11.42 -9.20 -21.98
N ILE A 115 -12.14 -8.09 -21.87
CA ILE A 115 -11.89 -7.02 -20.90
C ILE A 115 -11.98 -7.56 -19.47
N MET A 116 -13.06 -8.27 -19.14
CA MET A 116 -13.27 -8.86 -17.82
C MET A 116 -12.15 -9.84 -17.45
N ALA A 117 -11.72 -10.68 -18.39
CA ALA A 117 -10.60 -11.60 -18.22
C ALA A 117 -9.26 -10.88 -18.04
N LYS A 118 -8.97 -9.89 -18.89
CA LYS A 118 -7.74 -9.08 -18.84
C LYS A 118 -7.57 -8.39 -17.49
N TYR A 119 -8.63 -7.75 -17.00
CA TYR A 119 -8.62 -7.02 -15.73
C TYR A 119 -9.01 -7.87 -14.52
N LYS A 120 -9.32 -9.16 -14.72
CA LYS A 120 -9.76 -10.11 -13.67
C LYS A 120 -10.95 -9.59 -12.86
N ILE A 121 -11.88 -8.90 -13.51
CA ILE A 121 -13.09 -8.36 -12.90
C ILE A 121 -14.31 -9.26 -13.20
N SER A 122 -15.22 -9.36 -12.23
CA SER A 122 -16.42 -10.22 -12.30
C SER A 122 -17.67 -9.47 -12.76
N GLY A 123 -17.51 -8.23 -13.21
CA GLY A 123 -18.57 -7.43 -13.79
C GLY A 123 -18.06 -6.06 -14.20
N VAL A 124 -18.73 -5.49 -15.19
CA VAL A 124 -18.34 -4.27 -15.88
C VAL A 124 -19.57 -3.37 -16.03
N PRO A 125 -19.52 -2.11 -15.56
CA PRO A 125 -20.57 -1.15 -15.82
C PRO A 125 -20.69 -0.81 -17.31
N VAL A 126 -21.91 -0.58 -17.77
CA VAL A 126 -22.23 -0.21 -19.14
C VAL A 126 -22.66 1.25 -19.15
N VAL A 127 -22.01 2.06 -19.98
CA VAL A 127 -22.23 3.51 -20.05
C VAL A 127 -22.53 3.97 -21.47
N ASN A 128 -23.31 5.03 -21.62
CA ASN A 128 -23.57 5.64 -22.94
C ASN A 128 -22.44 6.60 -23.39
N GLU A 129 -22.65 7.31 -24.51
CA GLU A 129 -21.72 8.33 -25.02
C GLU A 129 -21.43 9.49 -24.06
N LYS A 130 -22.36 9.79 -23.15
CA LYS A 130 -22.20 10.84 -22.13
C LYS A 130 -21.65 10.31 -20.79
N ASN A 131 -21.10 9.09 -20.80
CA ASN A 131 -20.62 8.37 -19.62
C ASN A 131 -21.68 8.13 -18.53
N LYS A 132 -22.96 8.19 -18.90
CA LYS A 132 -24.09 7.90 -18.00
C LYS A 132 -24.25 6.40 -17.86
N LEU A 133 -24.39 5.90 -16.64
CA LEU A 133 -24.65 4.49 -16.37
C LEU A 133 -26.00 4.09 -16.98
N VAL A 134 -26.00 3.05 -17.81
CA VAL A 134 -27.20 2.49 -18.45
C VAL A 134 -27.39 1.00 -18.17
N GLY A 135 -26.40 0.34 -17.58
CA GLY A 135 -26.49 -1.06 -17.20
C GLY A 135 -25.26 -1.56 -16.45
N ILE A 136 -25.31 -2.81 -16.03
CA ILE A 136 -24.14 -3.55 -15.54
C ILE A 136 -24.19 -4.97 -16.08
N LEU A 137 -23.05 -5.47 -16.55
CA LEU A 137 -22.87 -6.86 -16.92
C LEU A 137 -22.08 -7.57 -15.82
N THR A 138 -22.56 -8.70 -15.33
CA THR A 138 -21.97 -9.43 -14.21
C THR A 138 -21.77 -10.91 -14.54
N ASN A 139 -20.96 -11.60 -13.74
CA ASN A 139 -20.81 -13.06 -13.82
C ASN A 139 -22.13 -13.85 -13.74
N ARG A 140 -23.21 -13.28 -13.19
CA ARG A 140 -24.53 -13.93 -13.21
C ARG A 140 -25.10 -13.92 -14.62
N ASP A 141 -25.03 -12.80 -15.30
CA ASP A 141 -25.55 -12.60 -16.65
C ASP A 141 -24.77 -13.47 -17.66
N LEU A 142 -23.44 -13.53 -17.49
CA LEU A 142 -22.55 -14.31 -18.34
C LEU A 142 -22.82 -15.84 -18.32
N ARG A 143 -23.42 -16.38 -17.26
CA ARG A 143 -23.72 -17.83 -17.16
C ARG A 143 -24.74 -18.31 -18.18
N PHE A 144 -25.53 -17.39 -18.74
CA PHE A 144 -26.58 -17.70 -19.71
C PHE A 144 -26.15 -17.44 -21.16
N ILE A 145 -24.95 -16.90 -21.36
CA ILE A 145 -24.40 -16.56 -22.68
C ILE A 145 -23.76 -17.80 -23.30
N ARG A 146 -24.09 -18.06 -24.57
CA ARG A 146 -23.46 -19.14 -25.38
C ARG A 146 -22.48 -18.55 -26.38
N THR A 147 -21.66 -19.41 -26.99
CA THR A 147 -20.68 -19.00 -28.01
C THR A 147 -21.33 -18.25 -29.18
N GLU A 148 -22.56 -18.59 -29.53
CA GLU A 148 -23.35 -17.94 -30.59
C GLU A 148 -23.69 -16.47 -30.25
N ASP A 149 -23.78 -16.14 -28.96
CA ASP A 149 -24.14 -14.80 -28.48
C ASP A 149 -22.93 -13.85 -28.44
N TYR A 150 -21.71 -14.35 -28.68
CA TYR A 150 -20.48 -13.56 -28.56
C TYR A 150 -20.41 -12.36 -29.50
N VAL A 151 -21.12 -12.43 -30.62
CA VAL A 151 -21.20 -11.35 -31.62
C VAL A 151 -22.28 -10.32 -31.30
N LYS A 152 -23.21 -10.63 -30.38
CA LYS A 152 -24.31 -9.76 -29.99
C LYS A 152 -23.82 -8.65 -29.04
N PRO A 153 -24.54 -7.52 -28.98
CA PRO A 153 -24.20 -6.42 -28.09
C PRO A 153 -24.48 -6.74 -26.62
N VAL A 154 -23.67 -6.18 -25.72
CA VAL A 154 -23.82 -6.32 -24.25
C VAL A 154 -25.18 -5.80 -23.77
N SER A 155 -25.79 -4.84 -24.46
CA SER A 155 -27.11 -4.30 -24.13
C SER A 155 -28.24 -5.35 -24.07
N GLU A 156 -28.08 -6.48 -24.75
CA GLU A 156 -29.06 -7.59 -24.72
C GLU A 156 -28.97 -8.43 -23.43
N PHE A 157 -27.81 -8.44 -22.77
CA PHE A 157 -27.52 -9.32 -21.63
C PHE A 157 -27.32 -8.57 -20.31
N MET A 158 -27.04 -7.26 -20.36
CA MET A 158 -26.83 -6.46 -19.15
C MET A 158 -28.10 -6.32 -18.32
N THR A 159 -27.92 -6.20 -17.00
CA THR A 159 -29.00 -5.70 -16.14
C THR A 159 -29.19 -4.21 -16.41
N LYS A 160 -30.39 -3.80 -16.84
CA LYS A 160 -30.74 -2.41 -17.19
C LYS A 160 -31.91 -1.83 -16.38
N GLU A 161 -32.76 -2.69 -15.84
CA GLU A 161 -33.90 -2.30 -15.01
C GLU A 161 -33.55 -2.42 -13.53
N ASN A 162 -34.13 -1.55 -12.69
CA ASN A 162 -33.90 -1.52 -11.24
C ASN A 162 -32.41 -1.50 -10.84
N LEU A 163 -31.59 -0.79 -11.61
CA LEU A 163 -30.19 -0.56 -11.27
C LEU A 163 -30.09 0.15 -9.91
N ILE A 164 -29.63 -0.59 -8.92
CA ILE A 164 -29.32 -0.03 -7.62
C ILE A 164 -27.97 0.67 -7.73
N THR A 165 -27.98 1.97 -7.47
CA THR A 165 -26.80 2.83 -7.49
C THR A 165 -26.70 3.59 -6.17
N ALA A 166 -25.51 4.08 -5.88
CA ALA A 166 -25.27 5.00 -4.78
C ALA A 166 -24.66 6.30 -5.30
N ARG A 167 -24.81 7.38 -4.53
CA ARG A 167 -24.21 8.68 -4.86
C ARG A 167 -22.75 8.72 -4.44
N GLU A 168 -21.98 9.56 -5.13
CA GLU A 168 -20.64 9.95 -4.70
C GLU A 168 -20.66 10.46 -3.25
N GLY A 169 -19.66 10.05 -2.46
CA GLY A 169 -19.58 10.33 -1.02
C GLY A 169 -20.22 9.28 -0.11
N ILE A 170 -20.81 8.21 -0.65
CA ILE A 170 -21.32 7.10 0.18
C ILE A 170 -20.20 6.45 1.01
N THR A 171 -20.48 6.19 2.27
CA THR A 171 -19.58 5.45 3.16
C THR A 171 -19.66 3.94 2.90
N LEU A 172 -18.62 3.20 3.29
CA LEU A 172 -18.65 1.74 3.21
C LEU A 172 -19.74 1.10 4.08
N ASP A 173 -20.13 1.74 5.19
CA ASP A 173 -21.17 1.26 6.09
C ASP A 173 -22.57 1.42 5.46
N GLU A 174 -22.84 2.57 4.82
CA GLU A 174 -24.06 2.77 4.02
C GLU A 174 -24.11 1.82 2.82
N ALA A 175 -22.96 1.56 2.17
CA ALA A 175 -22.87 0.58 1.09
C ALA A 175 -23.21 -0.84 1.58
N GLU A 176 -22.73 -1.24 2.77
CA GLU A 176 -23.08 -2.54 3.39
C GLU A 176 -24.59 -2.69 3.60
N GLU A 177 -25.27 -1.62 4.05
CA GLU A 177 -26.72 -1.61 4.20
C GLU A 177 -27.46 -1.81 2.87
N ILE A 178 -26.99 -1.15 1.79
CA ILE A 178 -27.53 -1.33 0.43
C ILE A 178 -27.31 -2.78 -0.03
N PHE A 179 -26.11 -3.33 0.15
CA PHE A 179 -25.82 -4.72 -0.19
C PHE A 179 -26.74 -5.69 0.56
N ARG A 180 -26.96 -5.47 1.86
CA ARG A 180 -27.84 -6.31 2.70
C ARG A 180 -29.29 -6.24 2.25
N LYS A 181 -29.78 -5.04 1.93
CA LYS A 181 -31.17 -4.79 1.52
C LYS A 181 -31.49 -5.37 0.15
N TYR A 182 -30.65 -5.08 -0.84
CA TYR A 182 -30.92 -5.41 -2.25
C TYR A 182 -30.28 -6.72 -2.72
N LYS A 183 -29.42 -7.35 -1.91
CA LYS A 183 -28.77 -8.65 -2.19
C LYS A 183 -28.02 -8.66 -3.55
N ILE A 184 -27.35 -7.56 -3.85
CA ILE A 184 -26.52 -7.36 -5.04
C ILE A 184 -25.05 -7.65 -4.74
N GLU A 185 -24.22 -7.87 -5.78
CA GLU A 185 -22.77 -8.10 -5.60
C GLU A 185 -21.91 -6.87 -5.90
N LYS A 186 -22.46 -5.91 -6.65
CA LYS A 186 -21.76 -4.73 -7.14
C LYS A 186 -22.67 -3.52 -7.04
N LEU A 187 -22.14 -2.42 -6.53
CA LEU A 187 -22.85 -1.16 -6.33
C LEU A 187 -22.14 -0.05 -7.12
N PRO A 188 -22.66 0.32 -8.31
CA PRO A 188 -22.16 1.46 -9.07
C PRO A 188 -22.39 2.77 -8.32
N ILE A 189 -21.36 3.60 -8.31
CA ILE A 189 -21.38 4.94 -7.71
C ILE A 189 -21.50 5.96 -8.82
N VAL A 190 -22.50 6.83 -8.74
CA VAL A 190 -22.81 7.83 -9.78
C VAL A 190 -22.84 9.25 -9.21
N ASP A 191 -22.55 10.23 -10.06
CA ASP A 191 -22.74 11.64 -9.74
C ASP A 191 -24.22 12.08 -9.88
N ASN A 192 -24.49 13.36 -9.60
CA ASN A 192 -25.82 13.95 -9.71
C ASN A 192 -26.42 13.90 -11.13
N GLN A 193 -25.59 13.69 -12.17
CA GLN A 193 -26.03 13.55 -13.56
C GLN A 193 -26.17 12.09 -13.99
N GLY A 194 -25.91 11.13 -13.08
CA GLY A 194 -25.95 9.70 -13.33
C GLY A 194 -24.72 9.16 -14.05
N ARG A 195 -23.62 9.91 -14.10
CA ARG A 195 -22.36 9.43 -14.68
C ARG A 195 -21.61 8.60 -13.67
N ILE A 196 -20.99 7.51 -14.14
CA ILE A 196 -20.26 6.62 -13.23
C ILE A 196 -18.99 7.30 -12.70
N LYS A 197 -18.79 7.18 -11.39
CA LYS A 197 -17.63 7.67 -10.65
C LYS A 197 -16.85 6.54 -10.00
N GLY A 198 -17.55 5.49 -9.58
CA GLY A 198 -16.92 4.38 -8.89
C GLY A 198 -17.73 3.10 -8.90
N LEU A 199 -17.16 2.06 -8.31
CA LEU A 199 -17.79 0.76 -8.11
C LEU A 199 -17.35 0.18 -6.76
N ILE A 200 -18.30 -0.20 -5.92
CA ILE A 200 -18.03 -0.97 -4.68
C ILE A 200 -18.47 -2.41 -4.91
N THR A 201 -17.75 -3.39 -4.36
CA THR A 201 -18.14 -4.80 -4.44
C THR A 201 -18.43 -5.39 -3.06
N ILE A 202 -19.30 -6.40 -3.00
CA ILE A 202 -19.60 -7.12 -1.76
C ILE A 202 -18.34 -7.76 -1.15
N LYS A 203 -17.35 -8.12 -1.98
CA LYS A 203 -16.08 -8.68 -1.52
C LYS A 203 -15.32 -7.70 -0.64
N ASP A 204 -15.43 -6.40 -0.89
CA ASP A 204 -14.74 -5.37 -0.12
C ASP A 204 -15.35 -5.24 1.29
N ILE A 205 -16.67 -5.35 1.40
CA ILE A 205 -17.40 -5.41 2.68
C ILE A 205 -17.00 -6.65 3.48
N VAL A 206 -17.01 -7.84 2.84
CA VAL A 206 -16.63 -9.09 3.50
C VAL A 206 -15.18 -9.03 4.02
N LYS A 207 -14.26 -8.47 3.23
CA LYS A 207 -12.86 -8.31 3.65
C LYS A 207 -12.70 -7.32 4.80
N ARG A 208 -13.42 -6.19 4.79
CA ARG A 208 -13.40 -5.23 5.91
C ARG A 208 -13.84 -5.89 7.22
N ARG A 209 -14.88 -6.73 7.18
CA ARG A 209 -15.32 -7.49 8.36
C ARG A 209 -14.32 -8.56 8.80
N LYS A 210 -13.66 -9.21 7.85
CA LYS A 210 -12.64 -10.22 8.14
C LYS A 210 -11.37 -9.62 8.73
N TYR A 211 -11.00 -8.42 8.29
CA TYR A 211 -9.77 -7.71 8.66
C TYR A 211 -10.11 -6.30 9.18
N PRO A 212 -10.70 -6.19 10.38
CA PRO A 212 -11.11 -4.90 10.94
C PRO A 212 -9.93 -3.98 11.24
N ASN A 213 -8.76 -4.56 11.53
CA ASN A 213 -7.53 -3.83 11.86
C ASN A 213 -6.66 -3.56 10.63
N ALA A 214 -7.16 -3.75 9.40
CA ALA A 214 -6.35 -3.56 8.20
C ALA A 214 -5.84 -2.12 8.07
N CYS A 215 -4.55 -1.97 7.77
CA CYS A 215 -3.90 -0.71 7.47
C CYS A 215 -4.25 -0.29 6.03
N LYS A 216 -5.10 0.73 5.91
CA LYS A 216 -5.67 1.19 4.64
C LYS A 216 -5.39 2.67 4.39
N ASP A 217 -5.33 3.02 3.12
CA ASP A 217 -5.32 4.41 2.67
C ASP A 217 -6.73 5.02 2.68
N GLU A 218 -6.81 6.29 2.33
CA GLU A 218 -8.03 7.10 2.31
C GLU A 218 -9.07 6.57 1.30
N LEU A 219 -8.63 5.74 0.34
CA LEU A 219 -9.48 5.06 -0.65
C LEU A 219 -9.88 3.65 -0.21
N GLY A 220 -9.50 3.23 0.99
CA GLY A 220 -9.76 1.91 1.54
C GLY A 220 -8.90 0.79 0.92
N ARG A 221 -7.81 1.14 0.23
CA ARG A 221 -6.84 0.16 -0.31
C ARG A 221 -5.80 -0.15 0.74
N LEU A 222 -5.26 -1.36 0.75
CA LEU A 222 -4.16 -1.72 1.67
C LEU A 222 -2.96 -0.79 1.46
N ARG A 223 -2.31 -0.37 2.55
CA ARG A 223 -1.07 0.41 2.48
C ARG A 223 0.12 -0.47 2.16
N VAL A 224 1.08 0.07 1.40
CA VAL A 224 2.32 -0.62 1.02
C VAL A 224 3.44 0.39 0.81
N GLY A 225 4.64 0.04 1.25
CA GLY A 225 5.85 0.77 0.92
C GLY A 225 6.72 0.03 -0.09
N ALA A 226 7.72 0.72 -0.62
CA ALA A 226 8.72 0.10 -1.50
C ALA A 226 10.11 0.69 -1.25
N ALA A 227 11.13 -0.17 -1.27
CA ALA A 227 12.51 0.27 -1.14
C ALA A 227 13.07 0.77 -2.48
N VAL A 228 13.93 1.77 -2.41
CA VAL A 228 14.73 2.29 -3.52
C VAL A 228 16.16 2.48 -3.06
N GLY A 229 17.10 2.59 -4.00
CA GLY A 229 18.47 2.98 -3.67
C GLY A 229 18.73 4.43 -4.01
N THR A 230 19.98 4.71 -4.34
CA THR A 230 20.46 6.06 -4.70
C THR A 230 21.07 6.09 -6.12
N GLY A 231 20.74 5.10 -6.95
CA GLY A 231 21.17 4.97 -8.35
C GLY A 231 20.61 6.09 -9.25
N GLU A 232 21.14 6.21 -10.46
CA GLU A 232 20.61 7.17 -11.46
C GLU A 232 19.15 6.84 -11.81
N GLU A 233 18.82 5.55 -11.83
CA GLU A 233 17.48 5.01 -12.12
C GLU A 233 16.46 5.21 -10.99
N THR A 234 16.87 5.79 -9.85
CA THR A 234 16.02 5.93 -8.66
C THR A 234 14.79 6.77 -8.96
N VAL A 235 14.94 7.85 -9.74
CA VAL A 235 13.80 8.72 -10.08
C VAL A 235 12.78 7.97 -10.95
N ASP A 236 13.24 7.24 -11.97
CA ASP A 236 12.35 6.44 -12.83
C ASP A 236 11.64 5.36 -12.03
N ARG A 237 12.36 4.74 -11.08
CA ARG A 237 11.79 3.75 -10.15
C ARG A 237 10.71 4.36 -9.26
N VAL A 238 10.98 5.50 -8.64
CA VAL A 238 10.00 6.20 -7.79
C VAL A 238 8.79 6.62 -8.61
N SER A 239 8.99 7.20 -9.80
CA SER A 239 7.89 7.55 -10.72
C SER A 239 6.97 6.37 -11.00
N ALA A 240 7.53 5.21 -11.37
CA ALA A 240 6.76 4.01 -11.65
C ALA A 240 6.00 3.47 -10.42
N LEU A 241 6.56 3.63 -9.21
CA LEU A 241 5.91 3.23 -7.96
C LEU A 241 4.79 4.19 -7.55
N VAL A 242 4.97 5.50 -7.78
CA VAL A 242 3.96 6.53 -7.55
C VAL A 242 2.78 6.33 -8.50
N GLU A 243 3.03 6.01 -9.77
CA GLU A 243 1.97 5.74 -10.76
C GLU A 243 1.00 4.64 -10.32
N VAL A 244 1.52 3.59 -9.66
CA VAL A 244 0.71 2.48 -9.13
C VAL A 244 0.20 2.73 -7.69
N GLY A 245 0.51 3.89 -7.11
CA GLY A 245 -0.02 4.35 -5.82
C GLY A 245 0.67 3.76 -4.59
N VAL A 246 2.01 3.66 -4.61
CA VAL A 246 2.80 3.38 -3.39
C VAL A 246 2.51 4.43 -2.31
N ASP A 247 2.43 4.02 -1.04
CA ASP A 247 2.12 4.93 0.07
C ASP A 247 3.37 5.58 0.66
N VAL A 248 4.51 4.87 0.66
CA VAL A 248 5.78 5.35 1.24
C VAL A 248 6.98 4.76 0.50
N ILE A 249 8.01 5.57 0.27
CA ILE A 249 9.28 5.10 -0.28
C ILE A 249 10.33 5.00 0.81
N VAL A 250 11.11 3.92 0.79
CA VAL A 250 12.23 3.72 1.70
C VAL A 250 13.55 3.84 0.92
N VAL A 251 14.28 4.93 1.11
CA VAL A 251 15.65 5.07 0.61
C VAL A 251 16.55 4.22 1.49
N ASP A 252 16.85 3.01 1.00
CA ASP A 252 17.48 1.96 1.80
C ASP A 252 18.92 1.70 1.36
N THR A 253 19.85 2.10 2.23
CA THR A 253 21.29 1.91 2.04
C THR A 253 21.96 1.48 3.33
N ALA A 254 23.10 0.79 3.23
CA ALA A 254 23.86 0.38 4.42
C ALA A 254 24.36 1.57 5.26
N HIS A 255 24.63 2.72 4.63
CA HIS A 255 25.08 3.93 5.30
C HIS A 255 24.31 5.16 4.80
N GLY A 256 23.24 5.48 5.52
CA GLY A 256 22.30 6.56 5.20
C GLY A 256 22.88 7.96 5.41
N HIS A 257 23.90 8.13 6.27
CA HIS A 257 24.56 9.41 6.48
C HIS A 257 25.61 9.70 5.40
N SER A 258 25.20 9.64 4.13
CA SER A 258 26.06 9.92 2.98
C SER A 258 25.44 10.99 2.10
N LYS A 259 26.28 11.83 1.50
CA LYS A 259 25.85 12.92 0.58
C LYS A 259 24.86 12.41 -0.48
N ARG A 260 25.15 11.24 -1.07
CA ARG A 260 24.32 10.64 -2.11
C ARG A 260 22.91 10.28 -1.61
N VAL A 261 22.76 9.84 -0.37
CA VAL A 261 21.45 9.56 0.25
C VAL A 261 20.70 10.85 0.51
N LEU A 262 21.35 11.86 1.10
CA LEU A 262 20.75 13.17 1.36
C LEU A 262 20.22 13.81 0.06
N GLU A 263 21.06 13.88 -0.98
CA GLU A 263 20.68 14.40 -2.29
C GLU A 263 19.54 13.58 -2.94
N THR A 264 19.50 12.26 -2.72
CA THR A 264 18.41 11.42 -3.22
C THR A 264 17.09 11.73 -2.51
N VAL A 265 17.11 11.88 -1.18
CA VAL A 265 15.93 12.24 -0.39
C VAL A 265 15.41 13.61 -0.83
N GLU A 266 16.28 14.63 -0.89
CA GLU A 266 15.94 15.97 -1.37
C GLU A 266 15.31 15.93 -2.78
N LYS A 267 15.93 15.17 -3.69
CA LYS A 267 15.44 15.02 -5.07
C LYS A 267 14.06 14.37 -5.13
N ILE A 268 13.81 13.33 -4.33
CA ILE A 268 12.49 12.68 -4.26
C ILE A 268 11.46 13.66 -3.70
N LYS A 269 11.76 14.37 -2.60
CA LYS A 269 10.83 15.34 -1.99
C LYS A 269 10.54 16.51 -2.92
N ASN A 270 11.50 16.96 -3.72
CA ASN A 270 11.29 18.03 -4.70
C ASN A 270 10.38 17.60 -5.86
N LEU A 271 10.53 16.36 -6.35
CA LEU A 271 9.73 15.85 -7.48
C LEU A 271 8.35 15.32 -7.05
N PHE A 272 8.25 14.80 -5.83
CA PHE A 272 7.05 14.17 -5.27
C PHE A 272 6.79 14.70 -3.85
N PRO A 273 6.38 15.98 -3.69
CA PRO A 273 6.29 16.64 -2.38
C PRO A 273 5.30 15.98 -1.43
N ASP A 274 4.24 15.37 -1.96
CA ASP A 274 3.21 14.70 -1.15
C ASP A 274 3.57 13.29 -0.72
N LEU A 275 4.57 12.67 -1.36
CA LEU A 275 5.01 11.31 -1.10
C LEU A 275 5.82 11.26 0.21
N ASP A 276 5.46 10.32 1.08
CA ASP A 276 6.21 10.06 2.30
C ASP A 276 7.51 9.30 2.00
N VAL A 277 8.61 9.74 2.61
CA VAL A 277 9.94 9.16 2.44
C VAL A 277 10.54 8.74 3.78
N ILE A 278 10.87 7.46 3.90
CA ILE A 278 11.69 6.93 4.97
C ILE A 278 13.13 6.86 4.47
N ALA A 279 14.10 7.32 5.24
CA ALA A 279 15.50 7.27 4.85
C ALA A 279 16.37 6.58 5.90
N GLY A 280 17.35 5.80 5.45
CA GLY A 280 18.29 5.11 6.32
C GLY A 280 19.38 4.33 5.58
N ASN A 281 20.21 3.57 6.30
CA ASN A 281 20.20 3.41 7.75
C ASN A 281 21.19 4.36 8.46
N VAL A 282 20.79 4.84 9.63
CA VAL A 282 21.67 5.61 10.52
C VAL A 282 21.73 4.97 11.90
N ALA A 283 22.76 5.31 12.66
CA ALA A 283 22.92 4.84 14.04
C ALA A 283 23.48 5.96 14.95
N THR A 284 23.39 7.22 14.50
CA THR A 284 23.90 8.38 15.25
C THR A 284 22.91 9.55 15.20
N PRO A 285 22.92 10.43 16.23
CA PRO A 285 22.12 11.65 16.24
C PRO A 285 22.39 12.55 15.02
N GLU A 286 23.65 12.68 14.60
CA GLU A 286 24.04 13.54 13.48
C GLU A 286 23.49 13.02 12.16
N GLY A 287 23.56 11.69 11.92
CA GLY A 287 22.98 11.08 10.73
C GLY A 287 21.46 11.20 10.69
N THR A 288 20.82 11.07 11.85
CA THR A 288 19.38 11.27 12.00
C THR A 288 18.99 12.70 11.66
N LYS A 289 19.70 13.69 12.23
CA LYS A 289 19.48 15.12 11.94
C LYS A 289 19.66 15.44 10.46
N ALA A 290 20.73 14.94 9.83
CA ALA A 290 21.01 15.17 8.42
C ALA A 290 19.87 14.65 7.51
N LEU A 291 19.32 13.47 7.81
CA LEU A 291 18.21 12.91 7.03
C LEU A 291 16.90 13.69 7.23
N ILE A 292 16.64 14.17 8.45
CA ILE A 292 15.49 15.04 8.73
C ILE A 292 15.61 16.36 7.95
N GLU A 293 16.79 16.99 7.96
CA GLU A 293 17.05 18.24 7.25
C GLU A 293 16.95 18.07 5.72
N ALA A 294 17.34 16.91 5.19
CA ALA A 294 17.16 16.56 3.78
C ALA A 294 15.68 16.33 3.39
N GLY A 295 14.77 16.23 4.37
CA GLY A 295 13.33 16.12 4.15
C GLY A 295 12.73 14.72 4.33
N ALA A 296 13.43 13.79 5.00
CA ALA A 296 12.84 12.50 5.35
C ALA A 296 11.67 12.66 6.32
N ASP A 297 10.55 11.97 6.04
CA ASP A 297 9.35 11.96 6.87
C ASP A 297 9.46 10.97 8.04
N ALA A 298 10.35 9.99 7.93
CA ALA A 298 10.80 9.13 9.02
C ALA A 298 12.24 8.62 8.79
N VAL A 299 12.91 8.21 9.87
CA VAL A 299 14.30 7.75 9.83
C VAL A 299 14.38 6.28 10.23
N LYS A 300 15.07 5.47 9.41
CA LYS A 300 15.31 4.05 9.69
C LYS A 300 16.65 3.88 10.41
N VAL A 301 16.58 3.32 11.62
CA VAL A 301 17.72 3.21 12.55
C VAL A 301 18.26 1.78 12.61
N GLY A 302 19.58 1.65 12.54
CA GLY A 302 20.32 0.42 12.82
C GLY A 302 21.42 0.13 11.80
N VAL A 303 22.66 -0.01 12.27
CA VAL A 303 23.82 -0.38 11.44
C VAL A 303 24.56 -1.51 12.15
N GLY A 304 24.60 -2.69 11.52
CA GLY A 304 25.18 -3.90 12.09
C GLY A 304 24.30 -4.87 12.92
N PRO A 305 23.06 -4.55 13.39
CA PRO A 305 22.32 -5.45 14.30
C PRO A 305 21.57 -6.58 13.60
N GLY A 306 21.54 -6.59 12.26
CA GLY A 306 20.76 -7.56 11.50
C GLY A 306 21.30 -8.97 11.66
N SER A 307 20.41 -9.97 11.81
CA SER A 307 20.79 -11.37 12.04
C SER A 307 21.70 -11.97 10.96
N ILE A 308 21.57 -11.52 9.71
CA ILE A 308 22.43 -11.92 8.58
C ILE A 308 23.45 -10.84 8.18
N CYS A 309 23.50 -9.73 8.92
CA CYS A 309 24.37 -8.61 8.60
C CYS A 309 25.80 -8.91 9.06
N THR A 310 26.76 -8.85 8.15
CA THR A 310 28.18 -9.09 8.46
C THR A 310 28.97 -7.80 8.71
N THR A 311 28.33 -6.62 8.65
CA THR A 311 29.01 -5.31 8.74
C THR A 311 29.84 -5.16 10.02
N GLY A 312 29.33 -5.61 11.16
CA GLY A 312 30.07 -5.54 12.43
C GLY A 312 31.35 -6.40 12.43
N ILE A 313 31.29 -7.58 11.80
CA ILE A 313 32.42 -8.53 11.76
C ILE A 313 33.43 -8.12 10.67
N VAL A 314 32.96 -7.76 9.47
CA VAL A 314 33.80 -7.53 8.30
C VAL A 314 34.37 -6.11 8.27
N ALA A 315 33.55 -5.10 8.55
CA ALA A 315 33.96 -3.70 8.50
C ALA A 315 34.35 -3.14 9.87
N GLY A 316 34.02 -3.84 10.96
CA GLY A 316 34.22 -3.32 12.31
C GLY A 316 33.32 -2.13 12.64
N VAL A 317 32.18 -2.00 11.96
CA VAL A 317 31.28 -0.83 12.08
C VAL A 317 29.90 -1.27 12.56
N GLY A 318 29.38 -0.56 13.55
CA GLY A 318 28.01 -0.72 14.04
C GLY A 318 27.80 -0.01 15.36
N VAL A 319 26.55 -0.02 15.83
CA VAL A 319 26.16 0.47 17.17
C VAL A 319 25.18 -0.55 17.75
N PRO A 320 25.31 -0.95 19.04
CA PRO A 320 24.31 -1.75 19.72
C PRO A 320 22.90 -1.16 19.57
N GLN A 321 21.92 -1.98 19.17
CA GLN A 321 20.68 -1.47 18.59
C GLN A 321 19.84 -0.64 19.55
N LEU A 322 19.81 -0.98 20.84
CA LEU A 322 19.03 -0.23 21.82
C LEU A 322 19.63 1.17 22.05
N THR A 323 20.95 1.31 22.04
CA THR A 323 21.64 2.62 22.09
C THR A 323 21.49 3.42 20.80
N ALA A 324 21.32 2.74 19.65
CA ALA A 324 21.14 3.42 18.37
C ALA A 324 19.74 4.05 18.22
N ILE A 325 18.71 3.39 18.76
CA ILE A 325 17.30 3.83 18.80
C ILE A 325 17.15 5.03 19.75
#